data_AF-A0A9P1EKV9-F1
#
_entry.id   AF-A0A9P1EKV9-F1
#
_cell.length_a   1.000
_cell.length_b   1.000
_cell.length_c   1.000
_cell.angle_alpha   90.00
_cell.angle_beta   90.00
_cell.angle_gamma   90.00
#
_symmetry.space_group_name_H-M   'P 1'
#
loop_
_entity.id
_entity.type
_entity.pdbx_description
1 polymer ?
#
loop_
_entity_poly.entity_id
_entity_poly.type
_entity_poly.pdbx_seq_one_letter_code
_entity_poly.pdbx_strand_id
1 'polypeptide(L)'
;MGSVSAVVFISNRQKLEAKPPFLSQCVEPSSDIFQRIHMKYIDDEEGIKKYFAAFHVHDEIPVSVIIDDFADFFDDRNCQQRYNNARGKDLAMVRTLALCRNAIDSAKLANCSIYFMMPV
;
A
#
# COMPACT_ATOMS: atom_id res chain seq x y z
N MET A 1 7.23 22.76 -14.87
CA MET A 1 6.09 22.08 -14.22
C MET A 1 6.68 20.93 -13.42
N GLY A 2 6.81 21.10 -12.10
CA GLY A 2 7.36 20.04 -11.25
C GLY A 2 6.33 18.90 -11.13
N SER A 3 6.76 17.64 -11.16
CA SER A 3 5.85 16.53 -10.93
C SER A 3 5.21 16.71 -9.55
N VAL A 4 3.89 16.64 -9.49
CA VAL A 4 3.17 16.77 -8.23
C VAL A 4 3.41 15.47 -7.47
N SER A 5 4.17 15.56 -6.38
CA SER A 5 4.47 14.44 -5.50
C SER A 5 3.19 13.80 -4.96
N ALA A 6 2.90 12.59 -5.46
CA ALA A 6 1.70 11.82 -5.14
C ALA A 6 1.83 11.03 -3.83
N VAL A 7 0.76 10.99 -3.05
CA VAL A 7 0.55 10.05 -1.92
C VAL A 7 -0.45 8.99 -2.37
N VAL A 8 -0.06 7.73 -2.29
CA VAL A 8 -0.90 6.60 -2.70
C VAL A 8 -1.44 5.87 -1.48
N PHE A 9 -2.75 5.75 -1.38
CA PHE A 9 -3.43 4.86 -0.44
C PHE A 9 -3.76 3.54 -1.13
N ILE A 10 -3.28 2.43 -0.57
CA ILE A 10 -3.65 1.09 -0.96
C ILE A 10 -4.67 0.58 0.04
N SER A 11 -5.87 0.26 -0.44
CA SER A 11 -6.94 -0.34 0.36
C SER A 11 -7.58 -1.49 -0.39
N ASN A 12 -8.20 -2.40 0.36
CA ASN A 12 -9.18 -3.32 -0.20
C ASN A 12 -10.46 -2.54 -0.57
N ARG A 13 -10.92 -2.70 -1.81
CA ARG A 13 -12.08 -1.96 -2.34
C ARG A 13 -13.34 -2.20 -1.52
N GLN A 14 -13.64 -3.47 -1.20
CA GLN A 14 -14.86 -3.84 -0.49
C GLN A 14 -14.89 -3.23 0.91
N LYS A 15 -13.72 -3.17 1.58
CA LYS A 15 -13.60 -2.53 2.89
C LYS A 15 -13.83 -1.02 2.82
N LEU A 16 -13.21 -0.34 1.87
CA LEU A 16 -13.36 1.10 1.74
C LEU A 16 -14.82 1.47 1.39
N GLU A 17 -15.46 0.70 0.52
CA GLU A 17 -16.88 0.88 0.18
C GLU A 17 -17.80 0.59 1.37
N ALA A 18 -17.48 -0.39 2.22
CA ALA A 18 -18.26 -0.72 3.40
C ALA A 18 -18.06 0.28 4.57
N LYS A 19 -16.88 0.90 4.67
CA LYS A 19 -16.52 1.84 5.73
C LYS A 19 -15.67 2.99 5.17
N PRO A 20 -16.27 3.93 4.43
CA PRO A 20 -15.54 5.04 3.84
C PRO A 20 -14.94 5.92 4.93
N PRO A 21 -13.71 6.45 4.75
CA PRO A 21 -13.10 7.36 5.71
C PRO A 21 -13.91 8.65 5.80
N PHE A 22 -14.13 9.13 7.02
CA PHE A 22 -14.74 10.45 7.23
C PHE A 22 -13.74 11.53 6.84
N LEU A 23 -14.11 12.37 5.87
CA LEU A 23 -13.36 13.59 5.59
C LEU A 23 -13.60 14.59 6.73
N SER A 24 -12.53 15.13 7.30
CA SER A 24 -12.65 16.17 8.31
C SER A 24 -13.37 17.39 7.74
N GLN A 25 -14.33 17.95 8.47
CA GLN A 25 -15.20 19.05 8.04
C GLN A 25 -14.46 20.36 7.66
N CYS A 26 -13.17 20.46 7.96
CA CYS A 26 -12.35 21.65 7.71
C CYS A 26 -11.53 21.62 6.40
N VAL A 27 -11.64 20.58 5.57
CA VAL A 27 -10.90 20.52 4.31
C VAL A 27 -11.81 20.95 3.16
N GLU A 28 -11.42 22.01 2.47
CA GLU A 28 -12.13 22.50 1.28
C GLU A 28 -12.00 21.47 0.14
N PRO A 29 -13.11 20.94 -0.42
CA PRO A 29 -13.07 19.92 -1.48
C PRO A 29 -12.33 20.33 -2.76
N SER A 30 -12.25 21.63 -3.02
CA SER A 30 -11.52 22.26 -4.15
C SER A 30 -10.01 22.30 -3.93
N SER A 31 -9.52 21.93 -2.74
CA SER A 31 -8.09 21.99 -2.41
C SER A 31 -7.26 21.10 -3.34
N ASP A 32 -6.18 21.67 -3.88
CA ASP A 32 -5.18 20.95 -4.68
C ASP A 32 -4.54 19.77 -3.93
N ILE A 33 -4.70 19.69 -2.60
CA ILE A 33 -4.26 18.56 -1.77
C ILE A 33 -4.92 17.26 -2.24
N PHE A 34 -6.21 17.28 -2.59
CA PHE A 34 -6.90 16.07 -3.05
C PHE A 34 -6.37 15.55 -4.38
N GLN A 35 -5.84 16.42 -5.23
CA GLN A 35 -5.22 16.02 -6.49
C GLN A 35 -3.91 15.24 -6.29
N ARG A 36 -3.30 15.33 -5.10
CA ARG A 36 -2.09 14.58 -4.73
C ARG A 36 -2.40 13.21 -4.14
N ILE A 37 -3.65 12.97 -3.72
CA ILE A 37 -4.07 11.73 -3.07
C ILE A 37 -4.62 10.79 -4.13
N HIS A 38 -3.98 9.64 -4.30
CA HIS A 38 -4.42 8.60 -5.20
C HIS A 38 -4.83 7.37 -4.42
N MET A 39 -6.00 6.81 -4.71
CA MET A 39 -6.44 5.53 -4.16
C MET A 39 -6.16 4.41 -5.16
N LYS A 40 -5.58 3.32 -4.68
CA LYS A 40 -5.35 2.10 -5.46
C LYS A 40 -5.97 0.91 -4.75
N TYR A 41 -6.90 0.28 -5.44
CA TYR A 41 -7.57 -0.91 -4.93
C TYR A 41 -6.74 -2.15 -5.23
N ILE A 42 -6.41 -2.90 -4.17
CA ILE A 42 -5.68 -4.16 -4.24
C ILE A 42 -6.42 -5.17 -3.39
N ASP A 43 -6.50 -6.41 -3.85
CA ASP A 43 -7.32 -7.43 -3.19
C ASP A 43 -6.48 -8.41 -2.34
N ASP A 44 -5.19 -8.61 -2.66
CA ASP A 44 -4.38 -9.67 -2.05
C ASP A 44 -2.87 -9.37 -2.01
N GLU A 45 -2.13 -10.30 -1.39
CA GLU A 45 -0.65 -10.35 -1.35
C GLU A 45 0.00 -10.18 -2.74
N GLU A 46 -0.54 -10.80 -3.78
CA GLU A 46 0.04 -10.77 -5.13
C GLU A 46 -0.13 -9.39 -5.78
N GLY A 47 -1.26 -8.73 -5.54
CA GLY A 47 -1.46 -7.35 -5.99
C GLY A 47 -0.47 -6.38 -5.35
N ILE A 48 -0.14 -6.54 -4.07
CA ILE A 48 0.91 -5.75 -3.41
C ILE A 48 2.26 -5.97 -4.09
N LYS A 49 2.64 -7.24 -4.32
CA LYS A 49 3.90 -7.56 -4.99
C LYS A 49 3.99 -6.95 -6.39
N LYS A 50 2.92 -7.05 -7.17
CA LYS A 50 2.85 -6.46 -8.52
C LYS A 50 2.98 -4.94 -8.49
N TYR A 51 2.35 -4.28 -7.51
CA TYR A 51 2.45 -2.84 -7.34
C TYR A 51 3.89 -2.39 -7.06
N PHE A 52 4.57 -3.01 -6.10
CA PHE A 52 5.95 -2.66 -5.76
C PHE A 52 6.97 -3.13 -6.79
N ALA A 53 6.71 -4.20 -7.55
CA ALA A 53 7.57 -4.60 -8.67
C ALA A 53 7.72 -3.46 -9.70
N ALA A 54 6.66 -2.66 -9.90
CA ALA A 54 6.65 -1.54 -10.83
C ALA A 54 7.67 -0.44 -10.48
N PHE A 55 8.14 -0.37 -9.23
CA PHE A 55 9.11 0.65 -8.79
C PHE A 55 10.50 0.44 -9.41
N HIS A 56 10.77 -0.75 -9.93
CA HIS A 56 12.03 -1.04 -10.61
C HIS A 56 12.04 -0.59 -12.07
N VAL A 57 10.87 -0.27 -12.65
CA VAL A 57 10.72 0.03 -14.08
C VAL A 57 10.23 1.45 -14.38
N HIS A 58 9.69 2.17 -13.38
CA HIS A 58 9.19 3.52 -13.55
C HIS A 58 10.13 4.56 -12.94
N ASP A 59 10.37 5.64 -13.67
CA ASP A 59 11.18 6.78 -13.22
C ASP A 59 10.44 7.66 -12.19
N GLU A 60 9.10 7.71 -12.29
CA GLU A 60 8.24 8.42 -11.36
C GLU A 60 7.59 7.45 -10.38
N ILE A 61 7.90 7.61 -9.09
CA ILE A 61 7.24 6.87 -8.01
C ILE A 61 6.60 7.86 -7.02
N PRO A 62 5.56 7.46 -6.27
CA PRO A 62 4.95 8.33 -5.27
C PRO A 62 5.94 8.68 -4.15
N VAL A 63 5.70 9.80 -3.47
CA VAL A 63 6.49 10.17 -2.28
C VAL A 63 6.11 9.38 -1.05
N SER A 64 4.89 8.82 -1.03
CA SER A 64 4.43 7.98 0.07
C SER A 64 3.43 6.94 -0.42
N VAL A 65 3.55 5.73 0.10
CA VAL A 65 2.56 4.65 -0.02
C VAL A 65 2.03 4.32 1.37
N ILE A 66 0.73 4.42 1.55
CA ILE A 66 0.02 4.06 2.78
C ILE A 66 -0.78 2.80 2.48
N ILE A 67 -0.51 1.72 3.20
CA ILE A 67 -1.29 0.48 3.08
C ILE A 67 -2.21 0.38 4.28
N ASP A 68 -3.49 0.57 4.01
CA ASP A 68 -4.59 0.50 4.96
C ASP A 68 -4.88 -0.97 5.29
N ASP A 69 -4.96 -1.32 6.57
CA ASP A 69 -5.26 -2.67 7.04
C ASP A 69 -4.36 -3.78 6.41
N PHE A 70 -3.04 -3.61 6.47
CA PHE A 70 -2.07 -4.48 5.77
C PHE A 70 -2.26 -5.99 6.03
N ALA A 71 -2.68 -6.38 7.23
CA ALA A 71 -2.88 -7.79 7.56
C ALA A 71 -4.01 -8.46 6.76
N ASP A 72 -4.96 -7.69 6.22
CA ASP A 72 -6.14 -8.24 5.54
C ASP A 72 -5.88 -8.68 4.10
N PHE A 73 -4.74 -8.32 3.53
CA PHE A 73 -4.29 -8.83 2.23
C PHE A 73 -3.78 -10.28 2.30
N PHE A 74 -3.72 -10.86 3.52
CA PHE A 74 -3.16 -12.18 3.78
C PHE A 74 -4.21 -13.09 4.43
N ASP A 75 -4.74 -14.04 3.66
CA ASP A 75 -5.64 -15.06 4.17
C ASP A 75 -4.89 -16.09 5.02
N ASP A 76 -5.34 -16.30 6.26
CA ASP A 76 -4.68 -17.17 7.22
C ASP A 76 -4.56 -18.61 6.73
N ARG A 77 -5.65 -19.19 6.21
CA ARG A 77 -5.67 -20.59 5.78
C ARG A 77 -4.76 -20.82 4.58
N ASN A 78 -4.84 -19.94 3.59
CA ASN A 78 -4.02 -19.99 2.39
C ASN A 78 -2.54 -19.81 2.73
N CYS A 79 -2.20 -18.88 3.62
CA CYS A 79 -0.82 -18.68 4.04
C CYS A 79 -0.29 -19.89 4.82
N GLN A 80 -1.07 -20.44 5.75
CA GLN A 80 -0.66 -21.63 6.51
C GLN A 80 -0.41 -22.84 5.61
N GLN A 81 -1.28 -23.07 4.63
CA GLN A 81 -1.12 -24.15 3.65
C GLN A 81 0.09 -23.91 2.75
N ARG A 82 0.24 -22.69 2.20
CA ARG A 82 1.34 -22.32 1.31
C ARG A 82 2.71 -22.49 1.97
N TYR A 83 2.82 -22.13 3.24
CA TYR A 83 4.09 -22.18 3.97
C TYR A 83 4.25 -23.44 4.84
N ASN A 84 3.25 -24.33 4.86
CA ASN A 84 3.16 -25.48 5.76
C ASN A 84 3.54 -25.13 7.21
N ASN A 85 3.00 -24.00 7.70
CA ASN A 85 3.40 -23.40 8.98
C ASN A 85 2.20 -22.70 9.62
N ALA A 86 1.96 -22.94 10.92
CA ALA A 86 0.91 -22.27 11.69
C ALA A 86 1.04 -20.73 11.68
N ARG A 87 2.27 -20.21 11.53
CA ARG A 87 2.61 -18.79 11.39
C ARG A 87 2.74 -18.35 9.93
N GLY A 88 2.07 -19.04 9.01
CA GLY A 88 2.16 -18.76 7.58
C GLY A 88 1.81 -17.32 7.24
N LYS A 89 0.80 -16.74 7.89
CA LYS A 89 0.39 -15.33 7.68
C LYS A 89 1.48 -14.35 8.11
N ASP A 90 2.02 -14.50 9.32
CA ASP A 90 3.16 -13.69 9.79
C ASP A 90 4.34 -13.74 8.80
N LEU A 91 4.65 -14.94 8.30
CA LEU A 91 5.74 -15.13 7.35
C LEU A 91 5.47 -14.45 6.01
N ALA A 92 4.24 -14.54 5.51
CA ALA A 92 3.80 -13.85 4.30
C ALA A 92 3.93 -12.33 4.45
N MET A 93 3.44 -11.79 5.58
CA MET A 93 3.51 -10.37 5.91
C MET A 93 4.96 -9.88 5.94
N VAL A 94 5.84 -10.54 6.70
CA VAL A 94 7.25 -10.15 6.81
C VAL A 94 7.97 -10.21 5.46
N ARG A 95 7.69 -11.23 4.64
CA ARG A 95 8.28 -11.34 3.29
C ARG A 95 7.81 -10.22 2.36
N THR A 96 6.52 -9.90 2.38
CA THR A 96 5.98 -8.80 1.59
C THR A 96 6.52 -7.45 2.08
N LEU A 97 6.64 -7.22 3.39
CA LEU A 97 7.28 -6.02 3.95
C LEU A 97 8.72 -5.84 3.43
N ALA A 98 9.51 -6.91 3.48
CA ALA A 98 10.88 -6.89 2.97
C ALA A 98 10.93 -6.61 1.47
N LEU A 99 10.01 -7.17 0.69
CA LEU A 99 9.91 -6.92 -0.75
C LEU A 99 9.57 -5.46 -1.05
N CYS A 100 8.56 -4.89 -0.36
CA CYS A 100 8.19 -3.49 -0.53
C CYS A 100 9.35 -2.56 -0.19
N ARG A 101 10.09 -2.86 0.89
CA ARG A 101 11.26 -2.07 1.28
C ARG A 101 12.38 -2.14 0.23
N ASN A 102 12.71 -3.33 -0.24
CA ASN A 102 13.72 -3.53 -1.28
C ASN A 102 13.36 -2.78 -2.58
N ALA A 103 12.08 -2.76 -2.94
CA ALA A 103 11.60 -2.06 -4.13
C ALA A 103 11.80 -0.55 -4.04
N ILE A 104 11.59 0.03 -2.86
CA ILE A 104 11.88 1.46 -2.61
C ILE A 104 13.37 1.73 -2.60
N ASP A 105 14.16 0.93 -1.89
CA ASP A 105 15.60 1.14 -1.81
C ASP A 105 16.27 1.01 -3.21
N SER A 106 15.67 0.21 -4.10
CA SER A 106 16.08 0.07 -5.50
C SER A 106 15.66 1.24 -6.39
N ALA A 107 14.64 2.01 -6.02
CA ALA A 107 14.21 3.20 -6.75
C ALA A 107 15.18 4.35 -6.49
N LYS A 108 16.25 4.39 -7.29
CA LYS A 108 17.49 5.19 -7.10
C LYS A 108 17.32 6.72 -6.95
N LEU A 109 16.12 7.26 -7.19
CA LEU A 109 15.88 8.70 -7.32
C LEU A 109 14.78 9.25 -6.40
N ALA A 110 14.16 8.43 -5.55
CA ALA A 110 12.96 8.85 -4.85
C ALA A 110 13.02 8.61 -3.33
N ASN A 111 12.78 9.70 -2.59
CA ASN A 111 12.49 9.66 -1.16
C ASN A 111 11.06 9.15 -0.92
N CYS A 112 10.80 7.88 -1.24
CA CYS A 112 9.51 7.25 -1.00
C CYS A 112 9.45 6.69 0.43
N SER A 113 8.40 7.04 1.18
CA SER A 113 8.10 6.46 2.50
C SER A 113 6.98 5.42 2.39
N ILE A 114 7.01 4.36 3.21
CA ILE A 114 5.88 3.43 3.35
C ILE A 114 5.35 3.48 4.77
N TYR A 115 4.03 3.56 4.89
CA TYR A 115 3.31 3.44 6.14
C TYR A 115 2.36 2.25 6.06
N PHE A 116 2.49 1.32 7.00
CA PHE A 116 1.56 0.21 7.16
C PHE A 116 0.65 0.53 8.33
N MET A 117 -0.63 0.74 8.04
CA MET A 117 -1.62 0.85 9.11
C MET A 117 -1.92 -0.56 9.60
N MET A 118 -1.67 -0.77 10.89
CA MET A 118 -2.10 -1.96 11.61
C MET A 118 -3.22 -1.57 12.55
N PRO A 119 -4.25 -2.43 12.71
CA PRO A 119 -5.28 -2.19 13.71
C PRO A 119 -4.64 -2.09 15.10
N VAL A 120 -5.03 -1.07 15.85
CA VAL A 120 -4.66 -0.85 17.27
C VAL A 120 -5.43 -1.81 18.15
#